data_AF-A0A967LLV8-F1
#
_entry.id   AF-A0A967LLV8-F1
#
_cell.length_a   1.000
_cell.length_b   1.000
_cell.length_c   1.000
_cell.angle_alpha   90.00
_cell.angle_beta   90.00
_cell.angle_gamma   90.00
#
_symmetry.space_group_name_H-M   'P 1'
#
loop_
_entity.id
_entity.type
_entity.pdbx_description
1 polymer ?
#
loop_
_entity_poly.entity_id
_entity_poly.type
_entity_poly.pdbx_seq_one_letter_code
_entity_poly.pdbx_strand_id
1 'polypeptide(L)'
;VHGAVSEAVAREMVVGARRVTGAEAAIAITGIAGPEGGTPEKPVGTVWIGASAGASEAIRRFHFDGDRGRIREGAVAASLELLDGLLEGGS
;
A
#
# COMPACT_ATOMS: atom_id res chain seq x y z
N VAL A 1 -18.14 -2.85 8.21
CA VAL A 1 -17.69 -3.24 6.85
C VAL A 1 -16.36 -2.55 6.58
N HIS A 2 -15.27 -3.28 6.36
CA HIS A 2 -13.99 -2.68 5.97
C HIS A 2 -14.11 -2.22 4.51
N GLY A 3 -14.04 -0.90 4.26
CA GLY A 3 -14.05 -0.38 2.89
C GLY A 3 -12.74 -0.67 2.15
N ALA A 4 -12.73 -0.47 0.82
CA ALA A 4 -11.58 -0.73 -0.05
C ALA A 4 -10.24 -0.17 0.49
N VAL A 5 -10.27 0.95 1.20
CA VAL A 5 -9.10 1.55 1.86
C VAL A 5 -9.00 1.05 3.30
N SER A 6 -8.32 -0.08 3.48
CA SER A 6 -8.08 -0.73 4.79
C SER A 6 -6.87 -1.67 4.76
N GLU A 7 -6.37 -2.02 5.95
CA GLU A 7 -5.28 -3.00 6.10
C GLU A 7 -5.61 -4.35 5.48
N ALA A 8 -6.82 -4.87 5.76
CA ALA A 8 -7.26 -6.19 5.28
C ALA A 8 -7.23 -6.27 3.75
N VAL A 9 -7.72 -5.23 3.07
CA VAL A 9 -7.70 -5.17 1.60
C VAL A 9 -6.26 -5.09 1.07
N ALA A 10 -5.41 -4.27 1.67
CA ALA A 10 -4.00 -4.19 1.25
C ALA A 10 -3.28 -5.54 1.39
N ARG A 11 -3.52 -6.27 2.51
CA ARG A 11 -2.98 -7.62 2.74
C ARG A 11 -3.50 -8.62 1.71
N GLU A 12 -4.81 -8.69 1.51
CA GLU A 12 -5.41 -9.61 0.54
C GLU A 12 -4.93 -9.33 -0.89
N MET A 13 -4.76 -8.06 -1.27
CA MET A 13 -4.24 -7.68 -2.58
C MET A 13 -2.79 -8.13 -2.78
N VAL A 14 -1.89 -7.90 -1.82
CA VAL A 14 -0.47 -8.26 -1.99
C VAL A 14 -0.27 -9.78 -1.98
N VAL A 15 -0.98 -10.50 -1.10
CA VAL A 15 -0.97 -11.97 -1.06
C VAL A 15 -1.59 -12.55 -2.34
N GLY A 16 -2.71 -11.97 -2.79
CA GLY A 16 -3.38 -12.36 -4.03
C GLY A 16 -2.49 -12.15 -5.26
N ALA A 17 -1.80 -11.01 -5.34
CA ALA A 17 -0.86 -10.70 -6.41
C ALA A 17 0.25 -11.76 -6.50
N ARG A 18 0.88 -12.13 -5.37
CA ARG A 18 1.88 -13.20 -5.34
C ARG A 18 1.32 -14.55 -5.80
N ARG A 19 0.15 -14.92 -5.28
CA ARG A 19 -0.49 -16.20 -5.61
C ARG A 19 -0.81 -16.33 -7.10
N VAL A 20 -1.33 -15.27 -7.73
CA VAL A 20 -1.77 -15.30 -9.13
C VAL A 20 -0.59 -15.19 -10.11
N THR A 21 0.46 -14.46 -9.75
CA THR A 21 1.61 -14.21 -10.64
C THR A 21 2.76 -15.20 -10.45
N GLY A 22 2.86 -15.84 -9.28
CA GLY A 22 4.05 -16.61 -8.89
C GLY A 22 5.27 -15.75 -8.60
N ALA A 23 5.12 -14.41 -8.48
CA ALA A 23 6.23 -13.52 -8.22
C ALA A 23 6.79 -13.70 -6.80
N GLU A 24 8.12 -13.55 -6.69
CA GLU A 24 8.84 -13.61 -5.41
C GLU A 24 8.58 -12.38 -4.54
N ALA A 25 8.30 -11.25 -5.18
CA ALA A 25 7.94 -10.00 -4.53
C ALA A 25 6.69 -9.37 -5.14
N ALA A 26 5.93 -8.62 -4.33
CA ALA A 26 4.75 -7.88 -4.77
C ALA A 26 4.52 -6.63 -3.91
N ILE A 27 3.85 -5.64 -4.51
CA ILE A 27 3.34 -4.44 -3.85
C ILE A 27 1.83 -4.32 -4.15
N ALA A 28 1.06 -3.85 -3.18
CA ALA A 28 -0.33 -3.46 -3.34
C ALA A 28 -0.58 -2.10 -2.68
N ILE A 29 -1.39 -1.26 -3.32
CA ILE A 29 -1.75 0.07 -2.82
C ILE A 29 -3.28 0.22 -2.90
N THR A 30 -3.89 0.65 -1.80
CA THR A 30 -5.29 1.07 -1.76
C THR A 30 -5.42 2.36 -0.95
N GLY A 31 -5.98 3.42 -1.54
CA GLY A 31 -5.98 4.73 -0.91
C GLY A 31 -6.91 5.76 -1.56
N ILE A 32 -7.03 6.91 -0.91
CA ILE A 32 -7.89 8.03 -1.30
C ILE A 32 -7.01 9.17 -1.77
N ALA A 33 -6.74 9.24 -3.08
CA ALA A 33 -5.91 10.31 -3.64
C ALA A 33 -6.65 11.66 -3.81
N GLY A 34 -7.97 11.69 -3.64
CA GLY A 34 -8.75 12.93 -3.74
C GLY A 34 -9.04 13.40 -5.19
N PRO A 35 -9.61 14.61 -5.34
CA PRO A 35 -9.92 15.56 -4.26
C PRO A 35 -11.13 15.14 -3.40
N GLU A 36 -11.94 14.19 -3.87
CA GLU A 36 -13.12 13.67 -3.16
C GLU A 36 -12.89 12.26 -2.60
N GLY A 37 -13.89 11.73 -1.89
CA GLY A 37 -13.92 10.35 -1.41
C GLY A 37 -13.32 10.13 -0.01
N GLY A 38 -12.82 11.19 0.62
CA GLY A 38 -12.41 11.17 2.02
C GLY A 38 -13.60 11.15 2.99
N THR A 39 -13.39 10.59 4.18
CA THR A 39 -14.28 10.70 5.34
C THR A 39 -13.49 11.23 6.54
N PRO A 40 -14.15 11.67 7.64
CA PRO A 40 -13.44 12.06 8.86
C PRO A 40 -12.47 10.98 9.39
N GLU A 41 -12.82 9.70 9.24
CA GLU A 41 -11.99 8.57 9.69
C GLU A 41 -10.87 8.21 8.70
N LYS A 42 -11.10 8.49 7.41
CA LYS A 42 -10.19 8.22 6.29
C LYS A 42 -10.14 9.44 5.38
N PRO A 43 -9.43 10.50 5.78
CA PRO A 43 -9.33 11.70 4.95
C PRO A 43 -8.63 11.40 3.62
N VAL A 44 -8.83 12.30 2.65
CA VAL A 44 -8.00 12.35 1.43
C VAL A 44 -6.53 12.37 1.86
N GLY A 45 -5.70 11.58 1.18
CA GLY A 45 -4.31 11.31 1.58
C GLY A 45 -4.13 9.99 2.33
N THR A 46 -5.20 9.38 2.85
CA THR A 46 -5.12 8.06 3.50
C THR A 46 -4.82 6.97 2.48
N VAL A 47 -3.68 6.28 2.64
CA VAL A 47 -3.24 5.18 1.78
C VAL A 47 -2.77 4.01 2.63
N TRP A 48 -3.19 2.80 2.28
CA TRP A 48 -2.61 1.56 2.77
C TRP A 48 -1.72 0.96 1.69
N ILE A 49 -0.52 0.55 2.10
CA ILE A 49 0.47 -0.06 1.23
C ILE A 49 0.84 -1.42 1.84
N GLY A 50 0.78 -2.46 1.03
CA GLY A 50 1.30 -3.78 1.34
C GLY A 50 2.49 -4.10 0.46
N ALA A 51 3.56 -4.63 1.04
CA ALA A 51 4.68 -5.22 0.33
C ALA A 51 4.91 -6.65 0.83
N SER A 52 5.33 -7.55 -0.05
CA SER A 52 5.75 -8.90 0.32
C SER A 52 6.96 -9.29 -0.52
N ALA A 53 7.91 -9.98 0.11
CA ALA A 53 9.08 -10.57 -0.54
C ALA A 53 9.45 -11.86 0.19
N GLY A 54 9.63 -12.96 -0.54
CA GLY A 54 9.95 -14.26 0.06
C GLY A 54 8.88 -14.74 1.07
N ALA A 55 9.27 -14.91 2.33
CA ALA A 55 8.35 -15.26 3.43
C ALA A 55 7.85 -14.04 4.23
N SER A 56 8.34 -12.85 3.92
CA SER A 56 8.07 -11.62 4.65
C SER A 56 6.93 -10.81 4.03
N GLU A 57 6.19 -10.12 4.88
CA GLU A 57 5.18 -9.13 4.48
C GLU A 57 5.23 -7.90 5.39
N ALA A 58 4.90 -6.73 4.84
CA ALA A 58 4.70 -5.51 5.58
C ALA A 58 3.47 -4.79 5.05
N ILE A 59 2.51 -4.48 5.94
CA ILE A 59 1.32 -3.72 5.62
C ILE A 59 1.31 -2.46 6.49
N ARG A 60 1.28 -1.27 5.89
CA ARG A 60 1.36 0.00 6.61
C ARG A 60 0.36 1.03 6.09
N ARG A 61 -0.16 1.84 7.01
CA ARG A 61 -0.95 3.04 6.69
C ARG A 61 -0.03 4.24 6.58
N PHE A 62 -0.28 5.05 5.56
CA PHE A 62 0.35 6.34 5.32
C PHE A 62 -0.72 7.43 5.20
N HIS A 63 -0.28 8.66 5.41
CA HIS A 63 -1.04 9.86 5.10
C HIS A 63 -0.15 10.80 4.31
N PHE A 64 -0.59 11.20 3.12
CA PHE A 64 0.14 12.11 2.25
C PHE A 64 -0.66 13.39 2.05
N ASP A 65 0.04 14.52 2.11
CA ASP A 65 -0.56 15.84 1.85
C ASP A 65 -0.35 16.26 0.39
N GLY A 66 -1.20 17.19 -0.06
CA GLY A 66 -1.14 17.76 -1.40
C GLY A 66 -2.27 17.31 -2.31
N ASP A 67 -2.10 17.57 -3.60
CA ASP A 67 -3.07 17.18 -4.62
C ASP A 67 -2.99 15.68 -4.95
N ARG A 68 -3.89 15.25 -5.83
CA ARG A 68 -3.96 13.86 -6.31
C ARG A 68 -2.64 13.37 -6.91
N GLY A 69 -1.85 14.25 -7.54
CA GLY A 69 -0.55 13.91 -8.10
C GLY A 69 0.46 13.62 -6.99
N ARG A 70 0.61 14.57 -6.06
CA ARG A 70 1.52 14.45 -4.90
C ARG A 70 1.22 13.23 -4.04
N ILE A 71 -0.05 12.94 -3.78
CA ILE A 71 -0.45 11.75 -3.01
C ILE A 71 -0.03 10.46 -3.71
N ARG A 72 -0.18 10.38 -5.04
CA ARG A 72 0.22 9.20 -5.81
C ARG A 72 1.73 9.04 -5.87
N GLU A 73 2.47 10.12 -6.07
CA GLU A 73 3.94 10.12 -6.06
C GLU A 73 4.48 9.64 -4.72
N GLY A 74 3.95 10.19 -3.61
CA GLY A 74 4.30 9.77 -2.25
C GLY A 74 3.99 8.30 -2.00
N ALA A 75 2.81 7.83 -2.44
CA ALA A 75 2.43 6.42 -2.30
C ALA A 75 3.36 5.48 -3.09
N VAL A 76 3.79 5.86 -4.30
CA VAL A 76 4.74 5.07 -5.09
C VAL A 76 6.09 5.02 -4.39
N ALA A 77 6.65 6.17 -3.98
CA ALA A 77 7.94 6.22 -3.30
C ALA A 77 7.94 5.36 -2.01
N ALA A 78 6.94 5.56 -1.15
CA ALA A 78 6.80 4.80 0.10
C ALA A 78 6.62 3.29 -0.15
N SER A 79 6.01 2.90 -1.28
CA SER A 79 5.84 1.48 -1.61
C SER A 79 7.15 0.81 -2.03
N LEU A 80 8.01 1.54 -2.73
CA LEU A 80 9.34 1.06 -3.11
C LEU A 80 10.22 0.95 -1.87
N GLU A 81 10.23 1.97 -1.00
CA GLU A 81 10.95 1.93 0.27
C GLU A 81 10.50 0.76 1.16
N LEU A 82 9.19 0.49 1.21
CA LEU A 82 8.66 -0.62 2.01
C LEU A 82 9.12 -1.97 1.47
N LEU A 83 9.16 -2.15 0.14
CA LEU A 83 9.64 -3.37 -0.47
C LEU A 83 11.16 -3.53 -0.30
N ASP A 84 11.91 -2.46 -0.50
CA ASP A 84 13.37 -2.42 -0.35
C ASP A 84 13.80 -2.90 1.04
N GLY A 85 13.15 -2.38 2.09
CA GLY A 85 13.39 -2.83 3.46
C GLY A 85 13.09 -4.31 3.72
N LEU A 86 12.18 -4.94 2.95
CA LEU A 86 11.94 -6.38 3.03
C LEU A 86 13.02 -7.20 2.31
N LEU A 87 13.59 -6.66 1.23
CA LEU A 87 14.63 -7.31 0.44
C LEU A 87 15.98 -7.28 1.18
N GLU A 88 16.32 -6.16 1.81
CA GLU A 88 17.55 -6.04 2.60
C GLU A 88 17.53 -6.89 3.88
N GLY A 89 16.35 -7.12 4.46
CA GLY A 89 16.16 -7.95 5.65
C GLY A 89 16.11 -9.47 5.39
N GLY A 90 16.27 -9.91 4.13
CA GLY A 90 16.16 -11.31 3.70
C GLY A 90 17.47 -12.06 3.52
N SER A 91 18.60 -11.50 3.98
CA SER A 91 19.94 -12.11 3.92
C SER A 91 20.34 -12.87 5.18
#